data_AF-R9JY37-F1
#
_entry.id   AF-R9JY37-F1
#
_cell.length_a   1.000
_cell.length_b   1.000
_cell.length_c   1.000
_cell.angle_alpha   90.00
_cell.angle_beta   90.00
_cell.angle_gamma   90.00
#
_symmetry.space_group_name_H-M   'P 1'
#
loop_
_entity.id
_entity.type
_entity.pdbx_description
1 polymer ?
#
loop_
_entity_poly.entity_id
_entity_poly.type
_entity_poly.pdbx_seq_one_letter_code
_entity_poly.pdbx_strand_id
1 'polypeptide(L)'
;MEKETDKKYEVMKSVMDRLNEILCSYQGRGHQTAYIDLDSLALLASLIVYGQMKGEKHQYKYNVDIDKDEEAVKIYRELAPQTRWRVGRHTQTPPIRMNALKQFAAMGTPAYREHIYYADTGAVLECGEILPFEIFQLFSDMPEVKKLYVFPYPFRNEKEPPVYFSFEPTETAREEMRKYVEKKFEEAYEIARNAGANVIPDVEEISF
;
A
#
# COMPACT_ATOMS: atom_id res chain seq x y z
N MET A 1 27.76 22.35 -16.12
CA MET A 1 27.11 21.15 -16.69
C MET A 1 26.84 20.22 -15.53
N GLU A 2 25.66 20.31 -14.91
CA GLU A 2 25.12 19.17 -14.15
C GLU A 2 25.05 17.99 -15.13
N LYS A 3 25.63 16.85 -14.76
CA LYS A 3 25.67 15.70 -15.65
C LYS A 3 24.26 15.12 -15.75
N GLU A 4 23.86 14.64 -16.92
CA GLU A 4 22.54 14.04 -17.15
C GLU A 4 22.20 12.92 -16.14
N THR A 5 23.23 12.26 -15.60
CA THR A 5 23.14 11.29 -14.50
C THR A 5 22.61 11.89 -13.20
N ASP A 6 23.02 13.11 -12.86
CA ASP A 6 22.63 13.79 -11.62
C ASP A 6 21.14 14.12 -11.67
N LYS A 7 20.65 14.54 -12.85
CA LYS A 7 19.22 14.81 -13.07
C LYS A 7 18.36 13.55 -12.98
N LYS A 8 18.82 12.40 -13.51
CA LYS A 8 18.08 11.13 -13.40
C LYS A 8 18.01 10.63 -11.96
N TYR A 9 19.10 10.78 -11.21
CA TYR A 9 19.15 10.44 -9.80
C TYR A 9 18.18 11.28 -8.98
N GLU A 10 18.17 12.61 -9.16
CA GLU A 10 17.25 13.50 -8.44
C GLU A 10 15.77 13.21 -8.76
N VAL A 11 15.45 12.88 -10.02
CA VAL A 11 14.09 12.47 -10.40
C VAL A 11 13.70 11.17 -9.68
N MET A 12 14.56 10.15 -9.71
CA MET A 12 14.29 8.87 -9.05
C MET A 12 14.09 9.04 -7.55
N LYS A 13 14.97 9.79 -6.90
CA LYS A 13 14.88 10.10 -5.47
C LYS A 13 13.58 10.83 -5.14
N SER A 14 13.21 11.85 -5.91
CA SER A 14 11.95 12.57 -5.72
C SER A 14 10.72 11.66 -5.84
N VAL A 15 10.74 10.71 -6.80
CA VAL A 15 9.67 9.71 -6.95
C VAL A 15 9.62 8.78 -5.74
N MET A 16 10.76 8.29 -5.26
CA MET A 16 10.87 7.41 -4.09
C MET A 16 10.39 8.10 -2.81
N ASP A 17 10.80 9.35 -2.57
CA ASP A 17 10.33 10.16 -1.45
C ASP A 17 8.80 10.31 -1.51
N ARG A 18 8.27 10.59 -2.71
CA ARG A 18 6.83 10.73 -2.90
C ARG A 18 6.07 9.42 -2.71
N LEU A 19 6.65 8.29 -3.12
CA LEU A 19 6.06 6.97 -2.88
C LEU A 19 6.04 6.65 -1.39
N ASN A 20 7.12 6.91 -0.65
CA ASN A 20 7.13 6.77 0.80
C ASN A 20 6.02 7.60 1.46
N GLU A 21 5.85 8.85 1.03
CA GLU A 21 4.77 9.71 1.50
C GLU A 21 3.37 9.12 1.24
N ILE A 22 3.14 8.44 0.12
CA ILE A 22 1.83 7.91 -0.27
C ILE A 22 1.55 6.56 0.40
N LEU A 23 2.52 5.64 0.30
CA LEU A 23 2.38 4.23 0.65
C LEU A 23 2.47 4.00 2.17
N CYS A 24 3.22 4.83 2.88
CA CYS A 24 3.46 4.74 4.32
C CYS A 24 3.03 6.04 5.00
N SER A 25 1.75 6.37 4.91
CA SER A 25 1.27 7.72 5.24
C SER A 25 0.68 7.89 6.64
N TYR A 26 0.21 6.81 7.26
CA TYR A 26 -0.41 6.82 8.59
C TYR A 26 0.67 6.72 9.67
N GLN A 27 0.62 7.63 10.63
CA GLN A 27 1.56 7.72 11.75
C GLN A 27 1.04 6.90 12.95
N GLY A 28 1.93 6.22 13.68
CA GLY A 28 1.56 5.41 14.85
C GLY A 28 2.65 4.44 15.32
N ARG A 29 2.37 3.65 16.38
CA ARG A 29 3.26 2.54 16.78
C ARG A 29 3.32 1.54 15.63
N GLY A 30 4.54 1.26 15.13
CA GLY A 30 4.74 0.42 13.95
C GLY A 30 4.69 1.17 12.62
N HIS A 31 4.79 2.51 12.62
CA HIS A 31 4.97 3.28 11.40
C HIS A 31 6.17 2.73 10.60
N GLN A 32 5.89 2.23 9.41
CA GLN A 32 6.90 1.74 8.48
C GLN A 32 7.28 2.86 7.52
N THR A 33 8.43 2.68 6.88
CA THR A 33 8.89 3.52 5.78
C THR A 33 9.08 2.62 4.58
N ALA A 34 8.71 3.09 3.38
CA ALA A 34 8.96 2.36 2.16
C ALA A 34 10.48 2.14 1.92
N TYR A 35 11.32 2.93 2.60
CA TYR A 35 12.78 2.79 2.59
C TYR A 35 13.30 1.57 3.38
N ILE A 36 12.45 0.82 4.08
CA ILE A 36 12.87 -0.41 4.77
C ILE A 36 13.41 -1.46 3.79
N ASP A 37 12.89 -1.45 2.56
CA ASP A 37 13.40 -2.23 1.43
C ASP A 37 13.63 -1.30 0.25
N LEU A 38 14.87 -0.80 0.16
CA LEU A 38 15.30 0.14 -0.87
C LEU A 38 15.19 -0.48 -2.28
N ASP A 39 15.46 -1.78 -2.42
CA ASP A 39 15.43 -2.46 -3.71
C ASP A 39 13.99 -2.49 -4.26
N SER A 40 13.03 -2.87 -3.42
CA SER A 40 11.62 -2.88 -3.82
C SER A 40 11.10 -1.47 -4.12
N LEU A 41 11.48 -0.48 -3.33
CA LEU A 41 11.11 0.92 -3.58
C LEU A 41 11.70 1.45 -4.89
N ALA A 42 12.98 1.15 -5.18
CA ALA A 42 13.65 1.56 -6.40
C ALA A 42 13.04 0.88 -7.63
N LEU A 43 12.68 -0.41 -7.53
CA LEU A 43 11.98 -1.11 -8.60
C LEU A 43 10.61 -0.49 -8.88
N LEU A 44 9.80 -0.26 -7.84
CA LEU A 44 8.48 0.36 -7.99
C LEU A 44 8.58 1.75 -8.62
N ALA A 45 9.51 2.58 -8.14
CA ALA A 45 9.77 3.90 -8.71
C ALA A 45 10.18 3.81 -10.19
N SER A 46 11.01 2.84 -10.55
CA SER A 46 11.41 2.59 -11.94
C SER A 46 10.22 2.18 -12.81
N LEU A 47 9.38 1.25 -12.36
CA LEU A 47 8.18 0.83 -13.09
C LEU A 47 7.26 2.03 -13.39
N ILE A 48 7.14 2.98 -12.45
CA ILE A 48 6.35 4.20 -12.64
C ILE A 48 7.03 5.17 -13.61
N VAL A 49 8.31 5.47 -13.41
CA VAL A 49 9.07 6.43 -14.24
C VAL A 49 9.11 5.99 -15.71
N TYR A 50 9.25 4.69 -15.96
CA TYR A 50 9.27 4.13 -17.31
C TYR A 50 7.88 3.82 -17.87
N GLY A 51 6.81 4.18 -17.17
CA GLY A 51 5.42 4.02 -17.64
C GLY A 51 4.93 2.58 -17.70
N GLN A 52 5.64 1.63 -17.09
CA GLN A 52 5.22 0.24 -16.97
C GLN A 52 4.18 0.05 -15.86
N MET A 53 4.08 1.00 -14.93
CA MET A 53 2.99 1.13 -13.97
C MET A 53 2.41 2.55 -14.01
N LYS A 54 1.12 2.65 -14.29
CA LYS A 54 0.42 3.92 -14.37
C LYS A 54 -0.03 4.37 -12.97
N GLY A 55 0.54 5.47 -12.48
CA GLY A 55 0.14 6.14 -11.25
C GLY A 55 -0.73 7.37 -11.53
N GLU A 56 -1.93 7.44 -10.95
CA GLU A 56 -2.83 8.60 -11.09
C GLU A 56 -3.22 9.17 -9.73
N LYS A 57 -3.31 10.51 -9.63
CA LYS A 57 -3.79 11.23 -8.45
C LYS A 57 -5.25 11.62 -8.63
N HIS A 58 -6.06 11.37 -7.61
CA HIS A 58 -7.49 11.68 -7.58
C HIS A 58 -7.82 12.50 -6.34
N GLN A 59 -8.76 13.43 -6.46
CA GLN A 59 -9.34 14.16 -5.33
C GLN A 59 -10.69 13.56 -4.97
N TYR A 60 -11.05 13.63 -3.69
CA TYR A 60 -12.38 13.25 -3.23
C TYR A 60 -12.89 14.21 -2.17
N LYS A 61 -14.20 14.16 -1.89
CA LYS A 61 -14.83 14.96 -0.85
C LYS A 61 -14.80 14.19 0.47
N TYR A 62 -14.26 14.81 1.51
CA TYR A 62 -14.35 14.27 2.86
C TYR A 62 -15.74 14.53 3.45
N ASN A 63 -16.42 13.48 3.90
CA ASN A 63 -17.64 13.56 4.68
C ASN A 63 -17.29 13.58 6.18
N VAL A 64 -17.50 14.73 6.82
CA VAL A 64 -17.30 14.91 8.26
C VAL A 64 -18.34 14.19 9.12
N ASP A 65 -19.52 13.91 8.54
CA ASP A 65 -20.63 13.20 9.18
C ASP A 65 -20.67 11.71 8.77
N ILE A 66 -19.55 11.14 8.30
CA ILE A 66 -19.49 9.76 7.80
C ILE A 66 -19.92 8.71 8.85
N ASP A 67 -19.77 9.02 10.14
CA ASP A 67 -20.21 8.14 11.22
C ASP A 67 -21.75 7.98 11.30
N LYS A 68 -22.50 8.83 10.58
CA LYS A 68 -23.96 8.73 10.43
C LYS A 68 -24.38 7.95 9.17
N ASP A 69 -23.44 7.60 8.29
CA ASP A 69 -23.69 6.78 7.12
C ASP A 69 -23.73 5.30 7.53
N GLU A 70 -24.95 4.77 7.72
CA GLU A 70 -25.16 3.41 8.24
C GLU A 70 -24.48 2.33 7.39
N GLU A 71 -24.45 2.52 6.07
CA GLU A 71 -23.82 1.59 5.13
C GLU A 71 -22.30 1.61 5.28
N ALA A 72 -21.68 2.80 5.30
CA ALA A 72 -20.24 2.93 5.49
C ALA A 72 -19.80 2.37 6.85
N VAL A 73 -20.57 2.66 7.91
CA VAL A 73 -20.33 2.14 9.27
C VAL A 73 -20.45 0.61 9.29
N LYS A 74 -21.44 0.03 8.62
CA LYS A 74 -21.63 -1.42 8.54
C LYS A 74 -20.45 -2.09 7.86
N ILE A 75 -20.08 -1.64 6.65
CA ILE A 75 -18.94 -2.19 5.89
C ILE A 75 -17.65 -2.09 6.70
N TYR A 76 -17.38 -0.93 7.32
CA TYR A 76 -16.20 -0.75 8.14
C TYR A 76 -16.16 -1.71 9.33
N ARG A 77 -17.26 -1.90 10.04
CA ARG A 77 -17.33 -2.81 11.19
C ARG A 77 -17.10 -4.27 10.81
N GLU A 78 -17.47 -4.66 9.60
CA GLU A 78 -17.24 -6.00 9.06
C GLU A 78 -15.78 -6.23 8.66
N LEU A 79 -15.15 -5.24 8.01
CA LEU A 79 -13.77 -5.37 7.50
C LEU A 79 -12.70 -5.10 8.55
N ALA A 80 -12.88 -4.09 9.41
CA ALA A 80 -11.84 -3.62 10.32
C ALA A 80 -11.26 -4.69 11.27
N PRO A 81 -12.02 -5.68 11.77
CA PRO A 81 -11.46 -6.77 12.59
C PRO A 81 -10.52 -7.70 11.82
N GLN A 82 -10.70 -7.80 10.50
CA GLN A 82 -9.95 -8.69 9.62
C GLN A 82 -8.68 -8.02 9.10
N THR A 83 -8.64 -6.69 9.06
CA THR A 83 -7.50 -5.92 8.57
C THR A 83 -6.59 -5.46 9.71
N ARG A 84 -5.48 -4.81 9.35
CA ARG A 84 -4.62 -4.07 10.30
C ARG A 84 -5.35 -2.85 10.92
N TRP A 85 -6.60 -2.59 10.56
CA TRP A 85 -7.34 -1.40 11.00
C TRP A 85 -7.82 -1.43 12.46
N ARG A 86 -7.31 -2.35 13.28
CA ARG A 86 -7.79 -2.59 14.65
C ARG A 86 -7.94 -1.31 15.45
N VAL A 87 -9.06 -1.25 16.17
CA VAL A 87 -9.64 -0.07 16.79
C VAL A 87 -8.78 0.39 17.98
N GLY A 88 -7.89 1.35 17.74
CA GLY A 88 -7.49 2.28 18.80
C GLY A 88 -8.70 3.15 19.12
N ARG A 89 -9.35 2.93 20.27
CA ARG A 89 -10.35 3.88 20.79
C ARG A 89 -9.68 5.26 20.86
N HIS A 90 -10.36 6.29 20.36
CA HIS A 90 -9.91 7.70 20.35
C HIS A 90 -8.94 8.13 19.23
N THR A 91 -8.92 7.46 18.07
CA THR A 91 -8.19 7.95 16.88
C THR A 91 -9.15 8.48 15.81
N GLN A 92 -8.74 9.47 15.02
CA GLN A 92 -9.50 9.99 13.87
C GLN A 92 -9.49 9.04 12.66
N THR A 93 -8.87 7.87 12.79
CA THR A 93 -8.63 6.92 11.70
C THR A 93 -9.90 6.19 11.20
N PRO A 94 -10.89 5.81 12.03
CA PRO A 94 -12.09 5.13 11.55
C PRO A 94 -12.91 5.98 10.55
N PRO A 95 -13.23 7.27 10.82
CA PRO A 95 -13.92 8.12 9.84
C PRO A 95 -13.16 8.27 8.52
N ILE A 96 -11.82 8.30 8.55
CA ILE A 96 -10.98 8.38 7.35
C ILE A 96 -11.14 7.12 6.49
N ARG A 97 -11.06 5.94 7.11
CA ARG A 97 -11.22 4.64 6.44
C ARG A 97 -12.63 4.45 5.89
N MET A 98 -13.67 4.89 6.62
CA MET A 98 -15.05 4.88 6.12
C MET A 98 -15.22 5.79 4.90
N ASN A 99 -14.58 6.96 4.89
CA ASN A 99 -14.58 7.84 3.72
C ASN A 99 -13.93 7.17 2.50
N ALA A 100 -12.81 6.46 2.70
CA ALA A 100 -12.16 5.69 1.62
C ALA A 100 -13.08 4.59 1.07
N LEU A 101 -13.76 3.84 1.94
CA LEU A 101 -14.74 2.83 1.54
C LEU A 101 -15.91 3.46 0.75
N LYS A 102 -16.47 4.56 1.26
CA LYS A 102 -17.61 5.23 0.62
C LYS A 102 -17.28 5.76 -0.76
N GLN A 103 -16.03 6.20 -0.98
CA GLN A 103 -15.57 6.67 -2.28
C GLN A 103 -15.72 5.60 -3.37
N PHE A 104 -15.71 4.31 -3.02
CA PHE A 104 -15.82 3.19 -3.94
C PHE A 104 -17.12 2.38 -3.78
N ALA A 105 -18.17 2.96 -3.21
CA ALA A 105 -19.48 2.29 -3.10
C ALA A 105 -20.03 1.81 -4.46
N ALA A 106 -19.71 2.51 -5.55
CA ALA A 106 -20.11 2.13 -6.91
C ALA A 106 -19.34 0.91 -7.47
N MET A 107 -18.25 0.47 -6.82
CA MET A 107 -17.49 -0.73 -7.21
C MET A 107 -18.07 -2.04 -6.65
N GLY A 108 -19.17 -1.95 -5.90
CA GLY A 108 -19.80 -3.09 -5.25
C GLY A 108 -19.39 -3.25 -3.79
N THR A 109 -19.76 -4.39 -3.20
CA THR A 109 -19.46 -4.69 -1.80
C THR A 109 -18.04 -5.25 -1.65
N PRO A 110 -17.16 -4.61 -0.86
CA PRO A 110 -15.82 -5.13 -0.63
C PRO A 110 -15.84 -6.37 0.27
N ALA A 111 -14.85 -7.24 0.07
CA ALA A 111 -14.53 -8.35 0.96
C ALA A 111 -13.06 -8.29 1.38
N TYR A 112 -12.70 -8.96 2.48
CA TYR A 112 -11.31 -9.10 2.87
C TYR A 112 -10.70 -10.39 2.30
N ARG A 113 -9.61 -10.25 1.54
CA ARG A 113 -8.80 -11.34 0.98
C ARG A 113 -7.33 -10.95 1.10
N GLU A 114 -6.83 -10.88 2.34
CA GLU A 114 -5.53 -10.29 2.72
C GLU A 114 -5.48 -8.76 2.54
N HIS A 115 -6.22 -8.26 1.56
CA HIS A 115 -6.49 -6.85 1.27
C HIS A 115 -8.00 -6.60 1.16
N ILE A 116 -8.42 -5.32 1.15
CA ILE A 116 -9.82 -4.96 0.87
C ILE A 116 -10.05 -5.01 -0.63
N TYR A 117 -10.82 -6.00 -1.08
CA TYR A 117 -10.95 -6.38 -2.47
C TYR A 117 -12.39 -6.20 -2.99
N TYR A 118 -12.52 -5.61 -4.18
CA TYR A 118 -13.77 -5.43 -4.91
C TYR A 118 -13.77 -6.34 -6.13
N ALA A 119 -14.50 -7.46 -6.05
CA ALA A 119 -14.44 -8.54 -7.03
C ALA A 119 -14.89 -8.12 -8.45
N ASP A 120 -15.96 -7.33 -8.54
CA ASP A 120 -16.55 -6.95 -9.82
C ASP A 120 -15.61 -6.10 -10.69
N THR A 121 -14.71 -5.34 -10.05
CA THR A 121 -13.77 -4.43 -10.72
C THR A 121 -12.33 -4.93 -10.70
N GLY A 122 -12.01 -5.93 -9.87
CA GLY A 122 -10.64 -6.34 -9.61
C GLY A 122 -9.84 -5.24 -8.89
N ALA A 123 -10.49 -4.42 -8.07
CA ALA A 123 -9.84 -3.32 -7.37
C ALA A 123 -9.44 -3.71 -5.94
N VAL A 124 -8.30 -3.21 -5.49
CA VAL A 124 -7.87 -3.30 -4.08
C VAL A 124 -7.76 -1.91 -3.48
N LEU A 125 -8.20 -1.76 -2.24
CA LEU A 125 -8.11 -0.54 -1.46
C LEU A 125 -7.15 -0.72 -0.28
N GLU A 126 -6.22 0.23 -0.15
CA GLU A 126 -5.32 0.34 0.99
C GLU A 126 -5.32 1.74 1.59
N CYS A 127 -5.21 1.83 2.91
CA CYS A 127 -5.11 3.11 3.62
C CYS A 127 -3.65 3.36 4.02
N GLY A 128 -2.77 3.58 3.03
CA GLY A 128 -1.42 4.13 3.23
C GLY A 128 -0.56 3.38 4.27
N GLU A 129 -0.73 2.07 4.35
CA GLU A 129 -0.01 1.13 5.23
C GLU A 129 0.42 -0.11 4.40
N ILE A 130 0.98 0.13 3.21
CA ILE A 130 1.41 -0.93 2.28
C ILE A 130 2.85 -0.68 1.81
N LEU A 131 3.70 -1.70 1.85
CA LEU A 131 5.09 -1.63 1.39
C LEU A 131 5.21 -1.93 -0.11
N PRO A 132 6.25 -1.43 -0.81
CA PRO A 132 6.49 -1.76 -2.21
C PRO A 132 6.52 -3.28 -2.50
N PHE A 133 7.13 -4.08 -1.62
CA PHE A 133 7.13 -5.54 -1.77
C PHE A 133 5.73 -6.15 -1.65
N GLU A 134 4.89 -5.67 -0.72
CA GLU A 134 3.49 -6.12 -0.58
C GLU A 134 2.67 -5.79 -1.85
N ILE A 135 2.97 -4.69 -2.55
CA ILE A 135 2.36 -4.37 -3.85
C ILE A 135 2.76 -5.41 -4.90
N PHE A 136 4.01 -5.86 -4.89
CA PHE A 136 4.48 -6.87 -5.84
C PHE A 136 3.84 -8.22 -5.58
N GLN A 137 3.72 -8.63 -4.32
CA GLN A 137 2.99 -9.83 -3.91
C GLN A 137 1.54 -9.74 -4.36
N LEU A 138 0.86 -8.63 -4.05
CA LEU A 138 -0.54 -8.41 -4.45
C LEU A 138 -0.77 -8.68 -5.95
N PHE A 139 0.03 -8.09 -6.83
CA PHE A 139 -0.15 -8.25 -8.27
C PHE A 139 0.37 -9.59 -8.82
N SER A 140 1.17 -10.32 -8.04
CA SER A 140 1.70 -11.64 -8.40
C SER A 140 0.75 -12.77 -7.96
N ASP A 141 0.24 -12.68 -6.73
CA ASP A 141 -0.55 -13.72 -6.06
C ASP A 141 -2.03 -13.62 -6.42
N MET A 142 -2.51 -12.43 -6.83
CA MET A 142 -3.91 -12.20 -7.25
C MET A 142 -3.99 -11.70 -8.71
N PRO A 143 -3.94 -12.60 -9.71
CA PRO A 143 -4.03 -12.24 -11.13
C PRO A 143 -5.30 -11.45 -11.50
N GLU A 144 -6.39 -11.62 -10.75
CA GLU A 144 -7.65 -10.91 -10.92
C GLU A 144 -7.60 -9.44 -10.48
N VAL A 145 -6.61 -9.04 -9.69
CA VAL A 145 -6.44 -7.66 -9.24
C VAL A 145 -5.87 -6.85 -10.38
N LYS A 146 -6.64 -5.89 -10.88
CA LYS A 146 -6.30 -4.99 -11.98
C LYS A 146 -5.69 -3.68 -11.49
N LYS A 147 -6.16 -3.17 -10.36
CA LYS A 147 -5.81 -1.83 -9.89
C LYS A 147 -5.73 -1.77 -8.37
N LEU A 148 -4.65 -1.16 -7.88
CA LEU A 148 -4.47 -0.83 -6.46
C LEU A 148 -4.82 0.64 -6.24
N TYR A 149 -5.60 0.93 -5.21
CA TYR A 149 -5.92 2.28 -4.77
C TYR A 149 -5.36 2.51 -3.37
N VAL A 150 -4.56 3.55 -3.22
CA VAL A 150 -3.95 3.93 -1.94
C VAL A 150 -4.52 5.26 -1.48
N PHE A 151 -5.16 5.27 -0.31
CA PHE A 151 -5.68 6.44 0.37
C PHE A 151 -4.69 6.89 1.44
N PRO A 152 -3.79 7.85 1.14
CA PRO A 152 -2.90 8.38 2.15
C PRO A 152 -3.66 9.17 3.22
N TYR A 153 -3.02 9.43 4.35
CA TYR A 153 -3.59 10.21 5.44
C TYR A 153 -4.03 11.61 4.94
N PRO A 154 -5.33 11.95 5.03
CA PRO A 154 -5.91 13.09 4.33
C PRO A 154 -5.55 14.45 4.94
N PHE A 155 -5.23 14.51 6.24
CA PHE A 155 -5.07 15.78 6.97
C PHE A 155 -3.61 16.26 7.04
N ARG A 156 -2.79 15.97 6.02
CA ARG A 156 -1.43 16.51 5.93
C ARG A 156 -1.42 18.02 5.65
N ASN A 157 -2.43 18.50 4.94
CA ASN A 157 -2.65 19.92 4.65
C ASN A 157 -4.14 20.21 4.73
N GLU A 158 -4.59 20.86 5.82
CA GLU A 158 -6.01 21.17 6.08
C GLU A 158 -6.66 22.06 5.00
N LYS A 159 -5.85 22.66 4.11
CA LYS A 159 -6.32 23.54 3.03
C LYS A 159 -6.57 22.82 1.71
N GLU A 160 -6.11 21.58 1.57
CA GLU A 160 -6.27 20.81 0.33
C GLU A 160 -7.34 19.73 0.47
N PRO A 161 -8.17 19.52 -0.58
CA PRO A 161 -9.05 18.35 -0.62
C PRO A 161 -8.23 17.07 -0.44
N PRO A 162 -8.77 16.06 0.27
CA PRO A 162 -8.06 14.81 0.42
C PRO A 162 -7.93 14.10 -0.94
N VAL A 163 -6.89 13.27 -1.03
CA VAL A 163 -6.48 12.63 -2.28
C VAL A 163 -6.32 11.14 -2.09
N TYR A 164 -6.48 10.39 -3.18
CA TYR A 164 -6.05 9.00 -3.27
C TYR A 164 -5.29 8.79 -4.57
N PHE A 165 -4.50 7.74 -4.62
CA PHE A 165 -3.68 7.38 -5.76
C PHE A 165 -4.10 6.02 -6.29
N SER A 166 -4.00 5.83 -7.59
CA SER A 166 -4.28 4.54 -8.21
C SER A 166 -3.08 4.06 -9.00
N PHE A 167 -2.76 2.77 -8.89
CA PHE A 167 -1.64 2.10 -9.53
C PHE A 167 -2.14 0.94 -10.37
N GLU A 168 -1.79 0.96 -11.66
CA GLU A 168 -2.21 -0.03 -12.64
C GLU A 168 -0.97 -0.52 -13.41
N PRO A 169 -0.49 -1.76 -13.15
CA PRO A 169 0.65 -2.32 -13.85
C PRO A 169 0.26 -2.80 -15.25
N THR A 170 1.18 -2.63 -16.20
CA THR A 170 1.17 -3.39 -17.46
C THR A 170 1.48 -4.86 -17.22
N GLU A 171 1.17 -5.74 -18.17
CA GLU A 171 1.55 -7.16 -18.09
C GLU A 171 3.06 -7.36 -17.94
N THR A 172 3.88 -6.54 -18.62
CA THR A 172 5.33 -6.56 -18.44
C THR A 172 5.74 -6.20 -17.01
N ALA A 173 5.13 -5.17 -16.41
CA ALA A 173 5.39 -4.85 -15.01
C ALA A 173 4.98 -6.00 -14.07
N ARG A 174 3.86 -6.68 -14.33
CA ARG A 174 3.44 -7.84 -13.55
C ARG A 174 4.47 -8.96 -13.59
N GLU A 175 5.01 -9.24 -14.78
CA GLU A 175 6.04 -10.26 -14.94
C GLU A 175 7.31 -9.89 -14.16
N GLU A 176 7.76 -8.64 -14.23
CA GLU A 176 8.94 -8.17 -13.49
C GLU A 176 8.73 -8.20 -11.97
N MET A 177 7.54 -7.80 -11.50
CA MET A 177 7.18 -7.91 -10.08
C MET A 177 7.19 -9.38 -9.62
N ARG A 178 6.64 -10.31 -10.44
CA ARG A 178 6.65 -11.74 -10.12
C ARG A 178 8.06 -12.30 -10.03
N LYS A 179 8.92 -12.03 -11.02
CA LYS A 179 10.34 -12.45 -11.01
C LYS A 179 11.06 -11.94 -9.77
N TYR A 180 10.78 -10.70 -9.38
CA TYR A 180 11.37 -10.10 -8.19
C TYR A 180 10.93 -10.83 -6.91
N VAL A 181 9.63 -11.11 -6.78
CA VAL A 181 9.07 -11.86 -5.64
C VAL A 181 9.66 -13.27 -5.57
N GLU A 182 9.68 -14.01 -6.68
CA GLU A 182 10.27 -15.35 -6.78
C GLU A 182 11.74 -15.34 -6.35
N LYS A 183 12.52 -14.40 -6.87
CA LYS A 183 13.94 -14.24 -6.49
C LYS A 183 14.11 -13.98 -4.99
N LYS A 184 13.29 -13.10 -4.39
CA LYS A 184 13.38 -12.81 -2.94
C LYS A 184 13.04 -14.03 -2.09
N PHE A 185 12.07 -14.84 -2.51
CA PHE A 185 11.77 -16.10 -1.84
C PHE A 185 12.89 -17.14 -1.98
N GLU A 186 13.52 -17.25 -3.14
CA GLU A 186 14.68 -18.12 -3.36
C GLU A 186 15.87 -17.71 -2.48
N GLU A 187 16.18 -16.41 -2.42
CA GLU A 187 17.24 -15.85 -1.56
C GLU A 187 16.96 -16.17 -0.08
N ALA A 188 15.72 -15.97 0.39
CA ALA A 188 15.32 -16.28 1.75
C ALA A 188 15.44 -17.79 2.06
N TYR A 189 15.04 -18.65 1.12
CA TYR A 189 15.16 -20.09 1.25
C TYR A 189 16.63 -20.55 1.30
N GLU A 190 17.51 -19.96 0.49
CA GLU A 190 18.94 -20.19 0.53
C GLU A 190 19.56 -19.82 1.87
N ILE A 191 19.20 -18.66 2.41
CA ILE A 191 19.66 -18.20 3.72
C ILE A 191 19.19 -19.19 4.80
N ALA A 192 17.91 -19.56 4.82
CA ALA A 192 17.36 -20.49 5.80
C ALA A 192 18.03 -21.88 5.73
N ARG A 193 18.30 -22.39 4.52
CA ARG A 193 19.00 -23.65 4.29
C ARG A 193 20.46 -23.58 4.77
N ASN A 194 21.16 -22.48 4.51
CA ASN A 194 22.56 -22.29 4.90
C ASN A 194 22.73 -22.01 6.40
N ALA A 195 21.72 -21.44 7.05
CA ALA A 195 21.73 -21.18 8.50
C ALA A 195 21.49 -22.42 9.36
N GLY A 196 21.10 -23.55 8.76
CA GLY A 196 20.54 -24.69 9.48
C GLY A 196 19.12 -24.37 9.98
N ALA A 197 18.19 -25.30 9.88
CA ALA A 197 16.74 -25.08 10.03
C ALA A 197 16.21 -24.59 11.41
N ASN A 198 17.06 -24.01 12.28
CA ASN A 198 16.72 -23.48 13.60
C ASN A 198 16.91 -21.95 13.67
N VAL A 199 16.38 -21.20 12.70
CA VAL A 199 16.33 -19.73 12.76
C VAL A 199 14.95 -19.28 13.24
N ILE A 200 14.57 -19.70 14.45
CA ILE A 200 13.63 -18.94 15.27
C ILE A 200 14.53 -18.35 16.36
N PRO A 201 14.73 -17.02 16.44
CA PRO A 201 15.45 -16.46 17.59
C PRO A 201 14.69 -16.83 18.86
N ASP A 202 15.40 -17.32 19.88
CA ASP A 202 14.82 -17.62 21.19
C ASP A 202 14.09 -16.36 21.69
N VAL A 203 12.79 -16.51 21.95
CA VAL A 203 11.86 -15.41 22.27
C VAL A 203 12.10 -14.86 23.70
N GLU A 204 13.13 -15.34 24.42
CA GLU A 204 13.38 -15.00 25.82
C GLU A 204 14.09 -13.65 26.08
N GLU A 205 14.53 -12.92 25.05
CA GLU A 205 15.17 -11.60 25.23
C GLU A 205 14.32 -10.39 24.81
N ILE A 206 12.99 -10.52 24.71
CA ILE A 206 12.10 -9.37 24.53
C ILE A 206 11.25 -9.19 25.79
N SER A 207 11.83 -8.50 26.79
CA SER A 207 11.05 -7.95 27.90
C SER A 207 10.22 -6.77 27.40
N PHE A 208 8.89 -6.89 27.54
CA PHE A 208 7.94 -5.78 27.40
C PHE A 208 7.97 -4.85 28.61
#